data_AF-A0A0W0TP79-F1
#
_entry.id   AF-A0A0W0TP79-F1
#
_cell.length_a   1.000
_cell.length_b   1.000
_cell.length_c   1.000
_cell.angle_alpha   90.00
_cell.angle_beta   90.00
_cell.angle_gamma   90.00
#
_symmetry.space_group_name_H-M   'P 1'
#
loop_
_entity.id
_entity.type
_entity.pdbx_description
1 polymer ?
#
loop_
_entity_poly.entity_id
_entity_poly.type
_entity_poly.pdbx_seq_one_letter_code
_entity_poly.pdbx_strand_id
1 'polypeptide(L)' 'MNQFDIDKAYISPDDAFLRKFDMTHPLSLSQEKEVRKHERIALLRDVPLPEGKENMLWDAF' A
#
# COMPACT_ATOMS: atom_id res chain seq x y z
N MET A 1 25.55 24.86 3.10
CA MET A 1 24.59 23.88 3.64
C MET A 1 23.23 24.54 3.67
N ASN A 2 22.22 23.95 3.02
CA ASN A 2 20.87 24.50 3.00
C ASN A 2 20.24 24.31 4.38
N GLN A 3 19.63 25.35 4.94
CA GLN A 3 19.09 25.34 6.30
C GLN A 3 17.88 24.40 6.48
N PHE A 4 17.42 23.78 5.38
CA PHE A 4 16.28 22.87 5.27
C PHE A 4 16.68 21.48 4.74
N ASP A 5 17.92 21.07 4.93
CA ASP A 5 18.37 19.72 4.56
C ASP A 5 17.73 18.69 5.53
N ILE A 6 16.52 18.26 5.20
CA ILE A 6 15.78 17.26 5.95
C ILE A 6 16.33 15.86 5.64
N ASP A 7 16.49 15.05 6.68
CA ASP A 7 16.84 13.64 6.50
C ASP A 7 15.65 12.89 5.88
N LYS A 8 15.77 12.55 4.60
CA LYS A 8 14.75 11.80 3.85
C LYS A 8 14.71 10.31 4.19
N ALA A 9 15.68 9.82 4.96
CA ALA A 9 15.74 8.45 5.46
C ALA A 9 15.22 8.33 6.91
N TYR A 10 14.82 9.44 7.54
CA TYR A 10 14.24 9.40 8.88
C TYR A 10 12.95 8.60 8.89
N ILE A 11 12.84 7.68 9.85
CA ILE A 11 11.64 6.88 10.12
C ILE A 11 11.15 7.26 11.51
N SER A 12 9.88 7.63 11.64
CA SER A 12 9.34 8.00 12.95
C SER A 12 9.24 6.76 13.87
N PRO A 13 9.29 6.94 15.20
CA PRO A 13 9.04 5.85 16.14
C PRO A 13 7.69 5.16 15.92
N ASP A 14 6.67 5.92 15.50
CA ASP A 14 5.33 5.41 15.23
C ASP A 14 5.31 4.53 13.98
N ASP A 15 5.96 4.96 12.89
CA ASP A 15 6.09 4.14 11.67
C ASP A 15 6.85 2.83 11.96
N ALA A 16 7.92 2.91 12.75
CA ALA A 16 8.67 1.73 13.16
C ALA A 16 7.83 0.77 14.02
N PHE A 17 7.02 1.32 14.94
CA PHE A 17 6.10 0.54 15.77
C PHE A 17 5.01 -0.13 14.94
N LEU A 18 4.31 0.61 14.07
CA LEU A 18 3.23 0.09 13.24
C LEU A 18 3.72 -1.01 12.31
N ARG A 19 4.88 -0.81 11.68
CA ARG A 19 5.49 -1.84 10.84
C ARG A 19 5.82 -3.11 11.63
N LYS A 20 6.38 -2.96 12.84
CA LYS A 20 6.66 -4.12 13.70
C LYS A 20 5.37 -4.83 14.11
N PHE A 21 4.32 -4.08 14.43
CA PHE A 21 3.02 -4.63 14.82
C PHE A 21 2.43 -5.48 13.69
N ASP A 22 2.40 -4.96 12.46
CA ASP A 22 1.89 -5.68 11.28
C ASP A 22 2.70 -6.95 10.99
N MET A 23 4.00 -6.98 11.29
CA MET A 23 4.84 -8.17 11.09
C MET A 23 4.61 -9.27 12.12
N THR A 24 4.14 -8.93 13.34
CA THR A 24 4.00 -9.90 14.44
C THR A 24 2.56 -10.32 14.69
N HIS A 25 1.59 -9.72 14.00
CA HIS A 25 0.17 -10.02 14.17
C HIS A 25 -0.46 -10.40 12.81
N PRO A 26 -1.44 -11.30 12.79
CA PRO A 26 -2.18 -11.59 11.57
C PRO A 26 -2.96 -10.35 11.11
N LEU A 27 -3.02 -10.14 9.80
CA LEU A 27 -3.85 -9.10 9.21
C LEU A 27 -5.33 -9.41 9.44
N SER A 28 -6.12 -8.36 9.67
CA SER A 28 -7.58 -8.46 9.62
C SER A 28 -8.08 -8.67 8.20
N LEU A 29 -9.31 -9.15 8.07
CA LEU A 29 -9.95 -9.36 6.76
C LEU A 29 -10.01 -8.07 5.91
N SER A 30 -10.19 -6.90 6.53
CA SER A 30 -10.20 -5.64 5.78
C SER A 30 -8.81 -5.27 5.29
N GLN A 31 -7.77 -5.48 6.10
CA GLN A 31 -6.38 -5.25 5.70
C GLN A 31 -5.97 -6.20 4.56
N GLU A 32 -6.36 -7.47 4.62
CA GLU A 32 -6.11 -8.41 3.51
C GLU A 32 -6.79 -7.96 2.21
N LYS A 33 -8.05 -7.51 2.27
CA LYS A 33 -8.75 -6.95 1.10
C LYS A 33 -8.03 -5.73 0.54
N GLU A 34 -7.52 -4.88 1.42
CA GLU A 34 -6.79 -3.69 1.03
C GLU A 34 -5.45 -4.02 0.36
N VAL A 35 -4.70 -5.00 0.87
CA VAL A 35 -3.47 -5.49 0.23
C VAL A 35 -3.78 -5.98 -1.19
N ARG A 36 -4.78 -6.85 -1.35
CA ARG A 36 -5.17 -7.38 -2.67
C ARG A 36 -5.61 -6.28 -3.64
N LYS A 37 -6.31 -5.24 -3.15
CA LYS A 37 -6.66 -4.06 -3.96
C LYS A 37 -5.41 -3.38 -4.49
N HIS A 38 -4.45 -3.08 -3.61
CA HIS A 38 -3.24 -2.36 -4.01
C HIS A 38 -2.35 -3.19 -4.94
N GLU A 39 -2.25 -4.51 -4.73
CA GLU A 39 -1.59 -5.43 -5.66
C GLU A 39 -2.23 -5.38 -7.05
N ARG A 40 -3.57 -5.40 -7.12
CA ARG A 40 -4.29 -5.27 -8.39
C ARG A 40 -4.03 -3.92 -9.07
N ILE A 41 -4.05 -2.82 -8.31
CA ILE A 41 -3.78 -1.47 -8.84
C ILE A 41 -2.36 -1.39 -9.40
N ALA A 42 -1.36 -1.89 -8.67
CA ALA A 42 0.02 -1.91 -9.11
C ALA A 42 0.19 -2.74 -10.40
N LEU A 43 -0.44 -3.92 -10.46
CA LEU A 43 -0.44 -4.75 -11.66
C LEU A 43 -1.04 -4.02 -12.87
N LEU A 44 -2.19 -3.36 -12.70
CA LEU A 44 -2.87 -2.63 -13.79
C LEU A 44 -2.10 -1.38 -14.24
N ARG A 45 -1.38 -0.73 -13.32
CA ARG A 45 -0.49 0.40 -13.65
C ARG A 45 0.67 -0.05 -14.51
N ASP A 46 1.29 -1.17 -14.15
CA ASP A 46 2.52 -1.65 -14.79
C ASP A 46 2.21 -2.46 -16.06
N VAL A 47 1.07 -3.16 -16.09
CA VAL A 47 0.57 -3.94 -17.23
C VAL A 47 -0.93 -3.65 -17.41
N PRO A 48 -1.27 -2.61 -18.20
CA PRO A 48 -2.66 -2.29 -18.50
C PRO A 48 -3.33 -3.47 -19.19
N LEU A 49 -4.47 -3.93 -18.67
CA LEU A 49 -5.27 -4.94 -19.35
C LEU A 49 -5.83 -4.37 -20.67
N PRO A 50 -5.94 -5.18 -21.73
CA PRO A 50 -6.62 -4.75 -22.95
C PRO A 50 -8.08 -4.39 -22.63
N GLU A 51 -8.55 -3.29 -23.22
CA GLU A 51 -9.89 -2.71 -23.02
C GLU A 51 -11.00 -3.78 -23.12
N GLY A 52 -11.87 -3.88 -22.10
CA GLY A 52 -13.15 -4.58 -22.25
C GLY A 52 -13.58 -5.60 -21.19
N LYS A 53 -12.91 -5.74 -20.04
CA LYS A 53 -13.43 -6.54 -18.90
C LYS A 53 -13.29 -5.79 -17.58
N GLU A 54 -14.10 -4.75 -17.42
CA GLU A 54 -14.22 -4.05 -16.14
C GLU A 54 -15.19 -4.80 -15.22
N ASN A 55 -14.65 -5.54 -14.25
CA ASN A 55 -15.26 -5.54 -12.93
C ASN A 55 -14.69 -4.30 -12.23
N MET A 56 -15.53 -3.28 -11.99
CA MET A 56 -15.04 -1.99 -11.49
C MET A 56 -14.27 -2.22 -10.19
N LEU A 57 -13.13 -1.54 -10.05
CA LEU A 57 -12.21 -1.68 -8.91
C LEU A 57 -12.91 -1.46 -7.55
N TRP A 58 -14.03 -0.74 -7.57
CA TRP A 58 -14.79 -0.30 -6.41
C TRP A 58 -15.99 -1.19 -6.04
N ASP A 59 -16.38 -2.14 -6.89
CA ASP A 59 -17.59 -2.95 -6.68
C ASP A 59 -17.42 -4.01 -5.56
N ALA A 60 -16.20 -4.23 -5.07
CA ALA A 60 -15.84 -5.33 -4.18
C ALA A 60 -15.44 -4.90 -2.75
N PHE A 61 -15.64 -3.63 -2.40
CA PHE A 61 -15.37 -3.11 -1.05
C PHE A 61 -16.62 -3.13 -0.16
#